data_AF-A0A962FZL1-F1
#
_entry.id   AF-A0A962FZL1-F1
#
_cell.length_a   1.000
_cell.length_b   1.000
_cell.length_c   1.000
_cell.angle_alpha   90.00
_cell.angle_beta   90.00
_cell.angle_gamma   90.00
#
_symmetry.space_group_name_H-M   'P 1'
#
loop_
_entity.id
_entity.type
_entity.pdbx_description
1 polymer ?
#
loop_
_entity_poly.entity_id
_entity_poly.type
_entity_poly.pdbx_seq_one_letter_code
_entity_poly.pdbx_strand_id
1 'polypeptide(L)'
;MSENVAAFPQAENENDHGDDTDKSSGSSDGGKDVGGVAGARLRSFIERIERLEEEKAALMEDIKEVYAEAKGTGFDTKTMRKIISLRKMETEKRRESEELLELYKSAIGMV
;
A
#
# COMPACT_ATOMS: atom_id res chain seq x y z
N MET A 1 35.98 69.92 -62.95
CA MET A 1 35.08 68.79 -63.30
C MET A 1 35.95 67.58 -63.59
N SER A 2 36.24 66.80 -62.56
CA SER A 2 36.85 65.47 -62.69
C SER A 2 36.38 64.69 -61.46
N GLU A 3 35.39 63.84 -61.69
CA GLU A 3 34.72 63.05 -60.66
C GLU A 3 35.69 62.02 -60.08
N ASN A 4 35.79 62.05 -58.76
CA ASN A 4 36.50 61.09 -57.94
C ASN A 4 35.58 59.87 -57.77
N VAL A 5 35.78 58.83 -58.58
CA VAL A 5 35.03 57.56 -58.45
C VAL A 5 35.68 56.73 -57.34
N ALA A 6 35.28 57.02 -56.11
CA ALA A 6 35.53 56.17 -54.96
C ALA A 6 34.18 55.87 -54.29
N ALA A 7 33.54 54.80 -54.75
CA ALA A 7 32.39 54.21 -54.08
C ALA A 7 32.43 52.70 -54.29
N PHE A 8 33.09 52.03 -53.33
CA PHE A 8 32.97 50.60 -53.10
C PHE A 8 31.87 50.42 -52.04
N PRO A 9 30.75 49.75 -52.34
CA PRO A 9 30.07 49.04 -51.27
C PRO A 9 29.46 47.69 -51.69
N GLN A 10 29.70 46.70 -50.82
CA GLN A 10 28.76 45.66 -50.31
C GLN A 10 28.11 44.72 -51.36
N ALA A 11 28.10 43.40 -51.24
CA ALA A 11 28.34 42.50 -50.12
C ALA A 11 28.62 41.10 -50.68
N GLU A 12 29.70 40.47 -50.24
CA GLU A 12 29.86 39.02 -50.32
C GLU A 12 29.99 38.52 -48.88
N ASN A 13 28.88 38.04 -48.31
CA ASN A 13 28.91 36.93 -47.36
C ASN A 13 27.49 36.41 -47.10
N GLU A 14 26.99 35.57 -47.99
CA GLU A 14 25.94 34.63 -47.63
C GLU A 14 26.60 33.49 -46.85
N ASN A 15 26.70 33.67 -45.54
CA ASN A 15 27.07 32.59 -44.64
C ASN A 15 25.84 31.67 -44.52
N ASP A 16 25.88 30.62 -45.33
CA ASP A 16 24.93 29.52 -45.38
C ASP A 16 24.96 28.68 -44.09
N HIS A 17 23.85 27.98 -43.90
CA HIS A 17 23.31 27.24 -42.76
C HIS A 17 24.24 26.27 -42.03
N GLY A 18 24.04 26.15 -40.71
CA GLY A 18 24.38 24.95 -39.93
C GLY A 18 24.75 25.21 -38.48
N ASP A 19 23.79 25.57 -37.64
CA ASP A 19 23.94 25.46 -36.18
C ASP A 19 23.90 23.98 -35.78
N ASP A 20 25.03 23.30 -35.94
CA ASP A 20 25.31 22.00 -35.32
C ASP A 20 25.78 22.24 -33.88
N THR A 21 24.83 22.44 -32.97
CA THR A 21 25.06 22.31 -31.53
C THR A 21 24.18 21.24 -30.90
N ASP A 22 24.25 20.02 -31.44
CA ASP A 22 24.00 18.83 -30.61
C ASP A 22 25.24 18.57 -29.74
N LYS A 23 25.19 19.06 -28.50
CA LYS A 23 26.12 18.67 -27.44
C LYS A 23 25.36 18.26 -26.20
N SER A 24 24.88 17.03 -26.24
CA SER A 24 25.08 15.99 -25.23
C SER A 24 25.54 16.44 -23.83
N SER A 25 24.85 15.86 -22.85
CA SER A 25 25.34 15.44 -21.53
C SER A 25 25.40 16.48 -20.42
N GLY A 26 24.25 16.62 -19.75
CA GLY A 26 24.15 17.07 -18.37
C GLY A 26 23.15 16.20 -17.62
N SER A 27 23.45 14.89 -17.52
CA SER A 27 22.75 13.97 -16.63
C SER A 27 22.83 14.50 -15.19
N SER A 28 21.75 15.10 -14.70
CA SER A 28 21.46 15.08 -13.26
C SER A 28 20.64 13.83 -12.95
N ASP A 29 21.28 12.69 -13.16
CA ASP A 29 20.88 11.41 -12.60
C ASP A 29 21.28 11.41 -11.11
N GLY A 30 20.31 11.76 -10.26
CA GLY A 30 20.52 11.90 -8.82
C GLY A 30 19.31 11.45 -8.00
N GLY A 31 18.45 10.59 -8.55
CA GLY A 31 17.27 10.10 -7.82
C GLY A 31 16.35 9.13 -8.55
N LYS A 32 16.76 8.53 -9.68
CA LYS A 32 15.87 7.68 -10.50
C LYS A 32 15.87 6.18 -10.18
N ASP A 33 16.72 5.70 -9.28
CA ASP A 33 16.89 4.25 -9.11
C ASP A 33 16.16 3.64 -7.90
N VAL A 34 15.63 4.47 -6.98
CA VAL A 34 14.79 3.97 -5.87
C VAL A 34 13.30 3.92 -6.28
N GLY A 35 12.89 4.71 -7.29
CA GLY A 35 11.48 4.92 -7.64
C GLY A 35 10.90 4.03 -8.74
N GLY A 36 11.74 3.37 -9.56
CA GLY A 36 11.31 2.63 -10.75
C GLY A 36 10.70 1.26 -10.43
N VAL A 37 11.56 0.26 -10.16
CA VAL A 37 11.14 -1.13 -9.88
C VAL A 37 10.68 -1.30 -8.44
N ALA A 38 11.42 -0.73 -7.48
CA ALA A 38 11.05 -0.79 -6.06
C ALA A 38 9.74 -0.02 -5.79
N GLY A 39 9.55 1.14 -6.42
CA GLY A 39 8.30 1.90 -6.37
C GLY A 39 7.11 1.16 -6.98
N ALA A 40 7.29 0.50 -8.13
CA ALA A 40 6.23 -0.30 -8.75
C ALA A 40 5.83 -1.51 -7.89
N ARG A 41 6.82 -2.19 -7.29
CA ARG A 41 6.57 -3.32 -6.40
C ARG A 41 5.87 -2.89 -5.10
N LEU A 42 6.26 -1.74 -4.54
CA LEU A 42 5.58 -1.15 -3.37
C LEU A 42 4.13 -0.78 -3.68
N ARG A 43 3.86 -0.12 -4.82
CA ARG A 43 2.48 0.18 -5.27
C ARG A 43 1.63 -1.09 -5.38
N SER A 44 2.17 -2.14 -6.00
CA SER A 44 1.47 -3.43 -6.10
C SER A 44 1.13 -4.06 -4.74
N PHE A 45 2.03 -3.96 -3.74
CA PHE A 45 1.72 -4.43 -2.39
C PHE A 45 0.61 -3.60 -1.73
N ILE A 46 0.66 -2.26 -1.87
CA ILE A 46 -0.33 -1.34 -1.30
C ILE A 46 -1.71 -1.64 -1.88
N GLU A 47 -1.86 -1.67 -3.21
CA GLU A 47 -3.14 -1.93 -3.90
C GLU A 47 -3.75 -3.28 -3.48
N ARG A 48 -2.90 -4.31 -3.32
CA ARG A 48 -3.35 -5.62 -2.84
C ARG A 48 -3.82 -5.59 -1.40
N ILE A 49 -3.14 -4.84 -0.53
CA ILE A 49 -3.53 -4.70 0.89
C ILE A 49 -4.82 -3.90 1.00
N GLU A 50 -4.98 -2.81 0.24
CA GLU A 50 -6.20 -2.00 0.24
C GLU A 50 -7.42 -2.83 -0.15
N ARG A 51 -7.33 -3.61 -1.23
CA ARG A 51 -8.40 -4.53 -1.62
C ARG A 51 -8.71 -5.55 -0.51
N LEU A 52 -7.68 -6.12 0.13
CA LEU A 52 -7.88 -7.07 1.23
C LEU A 52 -8.51 -6.42 2.47
N GLU A 53 -8.20 -5.16 2.77
CA GLU A 53 -8.82 -4.42 3.86
C GLU A 53 -10.28 -4.07 3.55
N GLU A 54 -10.63 -3.76 2.30
CA GLU A 54 -12.02 -3.61 1.85
C GLU A 54 -12.81 -4.91 2.00
N GLU A 55 -12.27 -6.03 1.51
CA GLU A 55 -12.88 -7.36 1.65
C GLU A 55 -13.08 -7.73 3.14
N LYS A 56 -12.07 -7.45 3.97
CA LYS A 56 -12.13 -7.66 5.42
C LYS A 56 -13.19 -6.76 6.07
N ALA A 57 -13.32 -5.51 5.64
CA ALA A 57 -14.35 -4.60 6.15
C ALA A 57 -15.76 -5.11 5.82
N ALA A 58 -15.99 -5.56 4.59
CA ALA A 58 -17.26 -6.18 4.20
C ALA A 58 -17.59 -7.40 5.06
N LEU A 59 -16.63 -8.33 5.22
CA LEU A 59 -16.81 -9.50 6.07
C LEU A 59 -17.06 -9.14 7.55
N MET A 60 -16.45 -8.08 8.06
CA MET A 60 -16.70 -7.62 9.41
C MET A 60 -18.13 -7.08 9.59
N GLU A 61 -18.68 -6.41 8.58
CA GLU A 61 -20.06 -5.95 8.61
C GLU A 61 -21.03 -7.14 8.56
N ASP A 62 -20.80 -8.12 7.68
CA ASP A 62 -21.60 -9.36 7.63
C ASP A 62 -21.62 -10.08 9.01
N ILE A 63 -20.45 -10.20 9.66
CA ILE A 63 -20.35 -10.79 11.00
C ILE A 63 -21.17 -9.98 12.03
N LYS A 64 -21.17 -8.65 11.91
CA LYS A 64 -21.93 -7.76 12.80
C LYS A 64 -23.43 -7.90 12.59
N GLU A 65 -23.88 -8.05 11.35
CA GLU A 65 -25.28 -8.33 11.02
C GLU A 65 -25.75 -9.65 11.63
N VAL A 66 -24.96 -10.72 11.51
CA VAL A 66 -25.27 -12.02 12.14
C VAL A 66 -25.40 -11.91 13.66
N TYR A 67 -24.51 -11.16 14.32
CA TYR A 67 -24.65 -10.91 15.76
C TYR A 67 -25.89 -10.06 16.09
N ALA A 68 -26.26 -9.11 15.24
CA ALA A 68 -27.46 -8.30 15.43
C ALA A 68 -28.72 -9.15 15.30
N GLU A 69 -28.78 -10.05 14.32
CA GLU A 69 -29.86 -11.02 14.14
C GLU A 69 -29.95 -11.97 15.34
N ALA A 70 -28.82 -12.54 15.78
CA ALA A 70 -28.77 -13.39 16.97
C ALA A 70 -29.28 -12.66 18.22
N LYS A 71 -28.95 -11.38 18.37
CA LYS A 71 -29.46 -10.56 19.47
C LYS A 71 -30.98 -10.33 19.34
N GLY A 72 -31.48 -10.07 18.14
CA GLY A 72 -32.91 -9.88 17.87
C GLY A 72 -33.75 -11.14 18.13
N THR A 73 -33.15 -12.31 17.96
CA THR A 73 -33.77 -13.61 18.25
C THR A 73 -33.61 -14.06 19.71
N GLY A 74 -32.88 -13.30 20.54
CA GLY A 74 -32.79 -13.51 21.99
C GLY A 74 -31.50 -14.20 22.47
N PHE A 75 -30.50 -14.40 21.62
CA PHE A 75 -29.20 -14.96 22.03
C PHE A 75 -28.28 -13.90 22.66
N ASP A 76 -27.48 -14.32 23.65
CA ASP A 76 -26.40 -13.48 24.20
C ASP A 76 -25.15 -13.51 23.31
N THR A 77 -24.98 -12.44 22.54
CA THR A 77 -23.83 -12.27 21.64
C THR A 77 -22.48 -12.28 22.35
N LYS A 78 -22.41 -11.89 23.65
CA LYS A 78 -21.16 -11.95 24.43
C LYS A 78 -20.71 -13.40 24.65
N THR A 79 -21.63 -14.26 25.04
CA THR A 79 -21.37 -15.70 25.20
C THR A 79 -21.04 -16.35 23.87
N MET A 80 -21.72 -16.00 22.78
CA MET A 80 -21.37 -16.49 21.44
C MET A 80 -19.93 -16.12 21.03
N ARG A 81 -19.49 -14.88 21.27
CA ARG A 81 -18.10 -14.47 21.01
C ARG A 81 -17.09 -15.28 21.83
N LYS A 82 -17.39 -15.57 23.09
CA LYS A 82 -16.55 -16.45 23.93
C LYS A 82 -16.44 -17.84 23.32
N ILE A 83 -17.56 -18.45 22.90
CA ILE A 83 -17.57 -19.77 22.26
C ILE A 83 -16.73 -19.76 20.98
N ILE A 84 -16.86 -18.74 20.12
CA ILE A 84 -16.06 -18.63 18.89
C ILE A 84 -14.58 -18.49 19.22
N SER A 85 -14.21 -17.68 20.21
CA SER A 85 -12.82 -17.56 20.68
C SER A 85 -12.27 -18.90 21.16
N LEU A 86 -13.02 -19.61 22.01
CA LEU A 86 -12.67 -20.95 22.48
C LEU A 86 -12.47 -21.91 21.31
N ARG A 87 -13.38 -21.90 20.32
CA ARG A 87 -13.31 -22.73 19.11
C ARG A 87 -12.09 -22.42 18.22
N LYS A 88 -11.61 -21.17 18.22
CA LYS A 88 -10.39 -20.77 17.48
C LYS A 88 -9.11 -21.16 18.21
N MET A 89 -9.15 -21.41 19.52
CA MET A 89 -7.99 -21.93 20.26
C MET A 89 -7.72 -23.38 19.86
N GLU A 90 -6.43 -23.70 19.73
CA GLU A 90 -5.91 -25.03 19.46
C GLU A 90 -6.43 -26.03 20.49
N THR A 91 -6.94 -27.18 20.04
CA THR A 91 -7.63 -28.17 20.90
C THR A 91 -6.77 -28.60 22.09
N GLU A 92 -5.48 -28.79 21.88
CA GLU A 92 -4.54 -29.17 22.95
C GLU A 92 -4.36 -28.04 23.98
N LYS A 93 -4.18 -26.78 23.55
CA LYS A 93 -4.10 -25.63 24.47
C LYS A 93 -5.39 -25.44 25.27
N ARG A 94 -6.55 -25.69 24.65
CA ARG A 94 -7.84 -25.64 25.37
C ARG A 94 -7.88 -26.70 26.45
N ARG A 95 -7.52 -27.94 26.12
CA ARG A 95 -7.52 -29.07 27.04
C ARG A 95 -6.58 -28.86 28.22
N GLU A 96 -5.34 -28.45 27.98
CA GLU A 96 -4.37 -28.11 29.02
C GLU A 96 -4.89 -27.00 29.95
N SER A 97 -5.49 -25.95 29.37
CA SER A 97 -6.05 -24.85 30.15
C SER A 97 -7.27 -25.27 30.99
N GLU A 98 -8.11 -26.18 30.47
CA GLU A 98 -9.28 -26.72 31.17
C GLU A 98 -8.85 -27.65 32.32
N GLU A 99 -7.86 -28.52 32.10
CA GLU A 99 -7.29 -29.39 33.15
C GLU A 99 -6.69 -28.57 34.31
N LEU A 100 -5.93 -27.52 34.00
CA LEU A 100 -5.37 -26.60 35.01
C LEU A 100 -6.45 -25.82 35.76
N LEU A 101 -7.46 -25.34 35.04
CA LEU A 101 -8.58 -24.61 35.64
C LEU A 101 -9.36 -25.51 36.61
N GLU A 102 -9.60 -26.76 36.23
CA GLU A 102 -10.30 -27.74 37.06
C GLU A 102 -9.52 -28.08 38.32
N LEU A 103 -8.20 -28.29 38.20
CA LEU A 103 -7.32 -28.49 39.35
C LEU A 103 -7.41 -27.33 40.35
N TYR A 104 -7.39 -26.09 39.86
CA TYR A 104 -7.48 -24.91 40.72
C TYR A 104 -8.86 -24.72 41.33
N LYS A 105 -9.94 -24.97 40.59
CA LYS A 105 -11.31 -24.97 41.14
C LYS A 105 -11.47 -26.01 42.24
N SER A 106 -10.93 -27.21 42.06
CA SER A 106 -10.92 -28.26 43.07
C SER A 106 -10.17 -27.83 44.32
N ALA A 107 -9.00 -27.21 44.17
CA ALA A 107 -8.21 -26.71 45.29
C ALA A 107 -8.92 -25.64 46.13
N ILE A 108 -9.87 -24.89 45.55
CA ILE A 108 -10.64 -23.85 46.24
C ILE A 108 -12.12 -24.24 46.51
N GLY A 109 -12.49 -25.51 46.27
CA GLY A 109 -13.83 -26.03 46.55
C GLY A 109 -14.96 -25.46 45.66
N MET A 110 -14.65 -25.10 44.42
CA MET A 110 -15.61 -24.56 43.44
C MET A 110 -16.17 -25.62 42.46
N VAL A 111 -16.11 -26.91 42.84
CA VAL A 111 -16.60 -28.07 42.06
C VAL A 111 -17.75 -28.76 42.77
#